data_AF-A0A1N7SHW5-F1
#
_entry.id   AF-A0A1N7SHW5-F1
#
_cell.length_a   1.000
_cell.length_b   1.000
_cell.length_c   1.000
_cell.angle_alpha   90.00
_cell.angle_beta   90.00
_cell.angle_gamma   90.00
#
_symmetry.space_group_name_H-M   'P 1'
#
loop_
_entity.id
_entity.type
_entity.pdbx_description
1 polymer ?
#
loop_
_entity_poly.entity_id
_entity_poly.type
_entity_poly.pdbx_seq_one_letter_code
_entity_poly.pdbx_strand_id
1 'polypeptide(L)'
;MPHRIAVLVFPEFQLLDAAGPVAAFEVASRYRDAYYSLKIVAAQPGLVRSSAGVSWACEKLPPANQVDTLLVAGGDGVDAAMIDARTRRFVSRCAARGARVTSVCSGSLLLAEAV
;
A
#
# COMPACT_ATOMS: atom_id res chain seq x y z
N MET A 1 -13.64 14.99 -6.78
CA MET A 1 -13.38 14.04 -5.66
C MET A 1 -11.88 13.81 -5.58
N PRO A 2 -11.29 13.66 -4.39
CA PRO A 2 -9.86 13.41 -4.27
C PRO A 2 -9.49 12.05 -4.86
N HIS A 3 -8.32 11.96 -5.48
CA HIS A 3 -7.70 10.73 -5.96
C HIS A 3 -7.22 9.89 -4.78
N ARG A 4 -7.76 8.68 -4.63
CA ARG A 4 -7.56 7.82 -3.45
C ARG A 4 -6.37 6.91 -3.64
N ILE A 5 -5.37 7.08 -2.79
CA ILE A 5 -4.13 6.31 -2.79
C ILE A 5 -4.12 5.42 -1.56
N ALA A 6 -4.08 4.10 -1.78
CA ALA A 6 -3.83 3.13 -0.74
C ALA A 6 -2.36 2.71 -0.78
N VAL A 7 -1.66 2.86 0.34
CA VAL A 7 -0.29 2.38 0.54
C VAL A 7 -0.39 1.10 1.37
N LEU A 8 -0.17 -0.04 0.72
CA LEU A 8 -0.23 -1.36 1.31
C LEU A 8 1.10 -1.69 1.99
N VAL A 9 1.02 -1.96 3.28
CA VAL A 9 2.12 -2.45 4.11
C VAL A 9 1.75 -3.77 4.78
N PHE A 10 2.77 -4.48 5.27
CA PHE A 10 2.68 -5.77 5.94
C PHE A 10 3.77 -5.85 7.01
N PRO A 11 3.70 -6.78 8.00
CA PRO A 11 4.76 -6.93 9.00
C PRO A 11 6.14 -7.05 8.34
N GLU A 12 7.15 -6.37 8.88
CA GLU A 12 8.52 -6.30 8.34
C GLU A 12 8.63 -5.62 6.95
N PHE A 13 7.69 -4.73 6.61
CA PHE A 13 7.86 -3.83 5.46
C PHE A 13 9.05 -2.88 5.62
N GLN A 14 9.64 -2.43 4.52
CA GLN A 14 10.69 -1.41 4.53
C GLN A 14 10.09 -0.03 4.75
N LEU A 15 10.52 0.63 5.84
CA LEU A 15 9.94 1.91 6.28
C LEU A 15 9.99 2.97 5.18
N LEU A 16 11.12 3.09 4.48
CA LEU A 16 11.32 4.11 3.45
C LEU A 16 10.46 3.87 2.21
N ASP A 17 10.21 2.61 1.85
CA ASP A 17 9.37 2.23 0.71
C ASP A 17 7.94 2.77 0.86
N ALA A 18 7.43 2.80 2.08
CA ALA A 18 6.13 3.40 2.37
C ALA A 18 6.24 4.92 2.61
N ALA A 19 7.22 5.36 3.39
CA ALA A 19 7.37 6.77 3.79
C ALA A 19 7.65 7.70 2.60
N GLY A 20 8.49 7.28 1.65
CA GLY A 20 8.87 8.08 0.49
C GLY A 20 7.67 8.50 -0.35
N PRO A 21 6.88 7.55 -0.88
CA PRO A 21 5.68 7.88 -1.66
C PRO A 21 4.62 8.63 -0.85
N VAL A 22 4.42 8.29 0.43
CA VAL A 22 3.48 9.01 1.31
C VAL A 22 3.87 10.49 1.38
N ALA A 23 5.13 10.80 1.68
CA ALA A 23 5.61 12.17 1.76
C ALA A 23 5.50 12.89 0.41
N ALA A 24 5.84 12.22 -0.70
CA ALA A 24 5.76 12.81 -2.03
C ALA A 24 4.32 13.20 -2.42
N PHE A 25 3.34 12.30 -2.20
CA PHE A 25 1.94 12.58 -2.51
C PHE A 25 1.32 13.58 -1.53
N GLU A 26 1.72 13.55 -0.26
CA GLU A 26 1.30 14.52 0.74
C GLU A 26 1.69 15.93 0.33
N VAL A 27 2.97 16.15 -0.01
CA VAL A 27 3.48 17.42 -0.53
C VAL A 27 2.75 17.81 -1.81
N ALA A 28 2.61 16.90 -2.77
CA ALA A 28 1.91 17.19 -4.03
C ALA A 28 0.44 17.59 -3.81
N SER A 29 -0.23 17.01 -2.80
CA SER A 29 -1.61 17.32 -2.44
C SER A 29 -1.78 18.76 -1.95
N ARG A 30 -0.78 19.29 -1.20
CA ARG A 30 -0.79 20.70 -0.72
C ARG A 30 -0.80 21.72 -1.86
N TYR A 31 -0.21 21.38 -3.02
CA TYR A 31 -0.16 22.26 -4.19
C TYR A 31 -1.28 22.01 -5.21
N ARG A 32 -2.22 21.11 -4.89
CA ARG A 32 -3.32 20.70 -5.77
C ARG A 32 -4.66 20.72 -5.04
N ASP A 33 -4.87 21.64 -4.11
CA ASP A 33 -6.14 21.77 -3.37
C ASP A 33 -6.62 20.45 -2.73
N ALA A 34 -5.73 19.76 -2.02
CA ALA A 34 -6.00 18.48 -1.37
C ALA A 34 -6.45 17.36 -2.34
N TYR A 35 -5.90 17.34 -3.55
CA TYR A 35 -6.27 16.36 -4.58
C TYR A 35 -6.06 14.90 -4.18
N TYR A 36 -5.08 14.57 -3.34
CA TYR A 36 -4.80 13.18 -2.93
C TYR A 36 -5.36 12.87 -1.54
N SER A 37 -6.05 11.74 -1.43
CA SER A 37 -6.44 11.12 -0.16
C SER A 37 -5.58 9.88 0.06
N LEU A 38 -4.67 9.93 1.05
CA LEU A 38 -3.72 8.87 1.35
C LEU A 38 -4.24 8.00 2.51
N LYS A 39 -4.15 6.68 2.36
CA LYS A 39 -4.43 5.71 3.42
C LYS A 39 -3.33 4.67 3.50
N ILE A 40 -2.83 4.42 4.70
CA ILE A 40 -1.96 3.29 4.97
C ILE A 40 -2.84 2.10 5.34
N VAL A 41 -2.71 1.00 4.62
CA VAL A 41 -3.60 -0.15 4.75
C VAL A 41 -2.81 -1.44 4.92
N ALA A 42 -3.39 -2.37 5.66
CA ALA A 42 -2.82 -3.70 5.86
C ALA A 42 -3.93 -4.76 5.94
N ALA A 43 -3.58 -6.01 5.63
CA ALA A 43 -4.51 -7.14 5.75
C ALA A 43 -4.99 -7.36 7.20
N GLN A 44 -4.10 -7.09 8.17
CA GLN A 44 -4.43 -6.98 9.57
C GLN A 44 -4.28 -5.50 10.00
N PRO A 45 -5.38 -4.77 10.24
CA PRO A 45 -5.32 -3.38 10.67
C PRO A 45 -4.76 -3.25 12.09
N GLY A 46 -4.34 -2.04 12.44
CA GLY A 46 -3.70 -1.73 13.72
C GLY A 46 -2.23 -1.35 13.53
N LEU A 47 -1.41 -1.57 14.56
CA LEU A 47 0.02 -1.28 14.50
C LEU A 47 0.75 -2.37 13.72
N VAL A 48 1.28 -2.01 12.56
CA VAL A 48 2.11 -2.89 11.71
C VAL A 48 3.56 -2.44 11.84
N ARG A 49 4.43 -3.33 12.30
CA ARG A 49 5.85 -3.04 12.54
C ARG A 49 6.65 -3.19 11.26
N SER A 50 7.45 -2.17 10.94
CA SER A 50 8.45 -2.21 9.86
C SER A 50 9.70 -2.98 10.27
N SER A 51 10.53 -3.37 9.30
CA SER A 51 11.85 -3.99 9.55
C SER A 51 12.80 -3.11 10.35
N ALA A 52 12.59 -1.79 10.33
CA ALA A 52 13.32 -0.81 11.16
C ALA A 52 12.81 -0.74 12.62
N GLY A 53 11.81 -1.55 12.98
CA GLY A 53 11.24 -1.61 14.33
C GLY A 53 10.19 -0.53 14.64
N VAL A 54 9.94 0.41 13.71
CA VAL A 54 8.91 1.46 13.84
C VAL A 54 7.56 0.90 13.42
N SER A 55 6.52 1.13 14.23
CA SER A 55 5.16 0.69 13.93
C SER A 55 4.31 1.80 13.32
N TRP A 56 3.57 1.47 12.26
CA TRP A 56 2.62 2.35 11.62
C TRP A 56 1.19 1.95 11.97
N ALA A 57 0.34 2.94 12.28
CA ALA A 57 -1.09 2.72 12.40
C ALA A 57 -1.71 2.55 11.02
N CYS A 58 -2.24 1.35 10.75
CA CYS A 58 -2.77 0.96 9.45
C CYS A 58 -4.28 0.73 9.53
N GLU A 59 -5.00 1.24 8.54
CA GLU A 59 -6.41 0.94 8.31
C GLU A 59 -6.58 -0.46 7.71
N LYS A 60 -7.81 -0.97 7.76
CA LYS A 60 -8.18 -2.20 7.06
C LYS A 60 -8.16 -1.96 5.55
N LEU A 61 -7.94 -3.04 4.79
CA LEU A 61 -8.05 -3.01 3.33
C LEU A 61 -9.44 -2.47 2.91
N PRO A 62 -9.52 -1.37 2.15
CA PRO A 62 -10.78 -0.81 1.70
C PRO A 62 -11.40 -1.67 0.59
N PRO A 63 -12.68 -1.47 0.27
CA PRO A 63 -13.26 -1.97 -0.98
C PRO A 63 -12.44 -1.52 -2.19
N ALA A 64 -12.24 -2.39 -3.19
CA ALA A 64 -11.41 -2.06 -4.36
C ALA A 64 -11.95 -0.90 -5.22
N ASN A 65 -13.27 -0.57 -5.17
CA ASN A 65 -13.82 0.67 -5.75
C ASN A 65 -13.26 1.94 -5.12
N GLN A 66 -12.69 1.83 -3.92
CA GLN A 66 -12.23 2.97 -3.13
C GLN A 66 -10.74 3.28 -3.33
N VAL A 67 -10.11 2.67 -4.33
CA VAL A 67 -8.68 2.79 -4.60
C VAL A 67 -8.50 3.18 -6.06
N ASP A 68 -7.94 4.36 -6.29
CA ASP A 68 -7.58 4.85 -7.63
C ASP A 68 -6.10 4.54 -7.93
N THR A 69 -5.26 4.50 -6.88
CA THR A 69 -3.88 3.99 -6.95
C THR A 69 -3.56 3.12 -5.75
N LEU A 70 -3.02 1.94 -6.00
CA LEU A 70 -2.47 1.04 -5.01
C LEU A 70 -0.94 1.06 -5.12
N LEU A 71 -0.27 1.41 -4.03
CA LEU A 71 1.18 1.35 -3.90
C LEU A 71 1.55 0.27 -2.89
N VAL A 72 2.35 -0.70 -3.30
CA VAL A 72 2.78 -1.82 -2.46
C VAL A 72 4.22 -1.59 -2.01
N ALA A 73 4.42 -1.44 -0.70
CA ALA A 73 5.77 -1.37 -0.14
C ALA A 73 6.50 -2.72 -0.27
N GLY A 74 7.82 -2.69 -0.40
CA GLY A 74 8.63 -3.88 -0.26
C GLY A 74 9.03 -4.16 1.19
N GLY A 75 9.97 -5.09 1.35
CA GLY A 75 10.65 -5.41 2.59
C GLY A 75 10.73 -6.90 2.87
N ASP A 76 11.29 -7.22 4.05
CA ASP A 76 11.66 -8.58 4.43
C ASP A 76 10.42 -9.45 4.65
N GLY A 77 9.27 -8.84 4.96
CA GLY A 77 7.99 -9.53 5.08
C GLY A 77 7.29 -9.89 3.77
N VAL A 78 7.90 -9.59 2.61
CA VAL A 78 7.22 -9.75 1.31
C VAL A 78 6.85 -11.21 1.01
N ASP A 79 7.70 -12.17 1.38
CA ASP A 79 7.44 -13.59 1.14
C ASP A 79 6.18 -14.06 1.88
N ALA A 80 6.00 -13.59 3.13
CA ALA A 80 4.78 -13.85 3.90
C ALA A 80 3.56 -13.15 3.29
N ALA A 81 3.73 -11.92 2.79
CA ALA A 81 2.67 -11.17 2.13
C ALA A 81 2.21 -11.82 0.81
N MET A 82 3.13 -12.44 0.07
CA MET A 82 2.86 -13.19 -1.16
C MET A 82 1.96 -14.39 -0.91
N ILE A 83 2.13 -15.11 0.20
CA ILE A 83 1.26 -16.27 0.51
C ILE A 83 -0.05 -15.87 1.21
N ASP A 84 -0.17 -14.64 1.74
CA ASP A 84 -1.40 -14.17 2.38
C ASP A 84 -2.53 -13.94 1.36
N ALA A 85 -3.58 -14.77 1.49
CA ALA A 85 -4.71 -14.74 0.57
C ALA A 85 -5.50 -13.43 0.62
N ARG A 86 -5.54 -12.72 1.75
CA ARG A 86 -6.26 -11.43 1.86
C ARG A 86 -5.54 -10.34 1.07
N THR A 87 -4.22 -10.26 1.25
CA THR A 87 -3.32 -9.33 0.56
C THR A 87 -3.40 -9.56 -0.95
N ARG A 88 -3.13 -10.77 -1.44
CA ARG A 88 -3.19 -11.09 -2.88
C ARG A 88 -4.54 -10.78 -3.51
N ARG A 89 -5.64 -11.20 -2.87
CA ARG A 89 -6.99 -10.94 -3.38
C ARG A 89 -7.29 -9.45 -3.46
N PHE A 90 -6.79 -8.64 -2.52
CA PHE A 90 -6.98 -7.20 -2.57
C PHE A 90 -6.20 -6.57 -3.74
N VAL A 91 -4.92 -6.91 -3.89
CA VAL A 91 -4.09 -6.44 -5.03
C VAL A 91 -4.75 -6.82 -6.36
N SER A 92 -5.11 -8.09 -6.54
CA SER A 92 -5.77 -8.60 -7.74
C SER A 92 -7.09 -7.88 -8.04
N ARG A 93 -7.92 -7.62 -7.02
CA ARG A 93 -9.18 -6.88 -7.19
C ARG A 93 -8.98 -5.42 -7.57
N CYS A 94 -7.95 -4.76 -7.03
CA CYS A 94 -7.60 -3.40 -7.44
C CYS A 94 -7.13 -3.36 -8.89
N ALA A 95 -6.27 -4.29 -9.31
CA ALA A 95 -5.81 -4.43 -10.69
C ALA A 95 -6.99 -4.70 -11.65
N ALA A 96 -7.82 -5.71 -11.36
CA ALA A 96 -8.98 -6.06 -12.18
C ALA A 96 -10.02 -4.93 -12.28
N ARG A 97 -10.06 -4.02 -11.28
CA ARG A 97 -10.91 -2.83 -11.30
C ARG A 97 -10.36 -1.70 -12.18
N GLY A 98 -9.11 -1.78 -12.60
CA GLY A 98 -8.41 -0.74 -13.36
C GLY A 98 -7.75 0.33 -12.50
N ALA A 99 -7.53 0.08 -11.20
CA ALA A 99 -6.71 0.98 -10.39
C ALA A 99 -5.26 0.96 -10.91
N ARG A 100 -4.53 2.09 -10.77
CA ARG A 100 -3.08 2.08 -11.01
C ARG A 100 -2.41 1.29 -9.89
N VAL A 101 -1.80 0.14 -10.22
CA VAL A 101 -1.07 -0.68 -9.25
C VAL A 101 0.42 -0.52 -9.48
N THR A 102 1.16 -0.20 -8.41
CA THR A 102 2.61 0.02 -8.43
C THR A 102 3.24 -0.49 -7.15
N SER A 103 4.57 -0.61 -7.13
CA SER A 103 5.33 -1.09 -5.98
C SER A 103 6.65 -0.34 -5.82
N VAL A 104 7.21 -0.41 -4.61
CA VAL A 104 8.61 -0.06 -4.34
C VAL A 104 9.36 -1.33 -3.97
N CYS A 105 10.61 -1.44 -4.42
CA CYS A 105 11.52 -2.55 -4.12
C CYS A 105 10.87 -3.94 -4.37
N SER A 106 10.95 -4.84 -3.39
CA SER A 106 10.45 -6.21 -3.45
C SER A 106 8.93 -6.32 -3.49
N GLY A 107 8.18 -5.23 -3.26
CA GLY A 107 6.73 -5.21 -3.44
C GLY A 107 6.31 -5.63 -4.86
N SER A 108 7.20 -5.51 -5.84
CA SER A 108 7.03 -6.00 -7.21
C SER A 108 6.84 -7.52 -7.29
N LEU A 109 7.43 -8.30 -6.38
CA LEU A 109 7.25 -9.75 -6.30
C LEU A 109 5.81 -10.11 -5.88
N LEU A 110 5.24 -9.35 -4.94
CA LEU A 110 3.83 -9.48 -4.57
C LEU A 110 2.90 -9.10 -5.72
N LEU A 111 3.27 -8.11 -6.54
CA LEU A 111 2.49 -7.80 -7.74
C LEU A 111 2.53 -8.95 -8.76
N ALA A 112 3.70 -9.52 -9.03
CA ALA A 112 3.86 -10.63 -9.98
C ALA A 112 3.08 -11.90 -9.58
N GLU A 113 2.87 -12.11 -8.28
CA GLU A 113 2.09 -13.24 -7.76
C GLU A 113 0.57 -12.96 -7.74
N ALA A 114 0.16 -11.69 -7.76
CA ALA A 114 -1.24 -11.29 -7.57
C ALA A 114 -1.94 -10.79 -8.83
N VAL A 115 -1.20 -10.43 -9.88
CA VAL A 115 -1.68 -9.83 -11.14
C VAL A 115 -1.22 -10.69 -12.31
#